data_AF-A0A924ZYS7-F1
#
_entry.id   AF-A0A924ZYS7-F1
#
_cell.length_a   1.000
_cell.length_b   1.000
_cell.length_c   1.000
_cell.angle_alpha   90.00
_cell.angle_beta   90.00
_cell.angle_gamma   90.00
#
_symmetry.space_group_name_H-M   'P 1'
#
loop_
_entity.id
_entity.type
_entity.pdbx_description
1 polymer ?
#
loop_
_entity_poly.entity_id
_entity_poly.type
_entity_poly.pdbx_seq_one_letter_code
_entity_poly.pdbx_strand_id
1 'polypeptide(L)'
;MKANSFVEDTIVYASRVREFSTEDWIVYVLWIGLMYGLFFAVTGFLLVGHYSGVIFPSYVWNVPIGVFIFSTAIAFDTIGHRTVYKEFLKKGEELVHHITIFAGITSTLLLCVAYHFPLFLRIPTLVMIGLSIFYSVVDEALHWYRYLSKASDRVEMWSHFFIFVGHLIMIVSWWKWFDEGYIGVAETLAKNTFLSLY
;
A
#
# COMPACT_ATOMS: atom_id res chain seq x y z
N MET A 1 -24.45 5.23 28.57
CA MET A 1 -23.80 6.08 27.55
C MET A 1 -24.27 5.61 26.19
N LYS A 2 -24.72 6.51 25.30
CA LYS A 2 -24.93 6.12 23.89
C LYS A 2 -23.58 5.75 23.29
N ALA A 3 -23.49 4.59 22.65
CA ALA A 3 -22.34 4.29 21.81
C ALA A 3 -22.36 5.29 20.64
N ASN A 4 -21.24 5.96 20.38
CA ASN A 4 -21.09 6.80 19.20
C ASN A 4 -21.31 5.94 17.93
N SER A 5 -21.76 6.57 16.85
CA SER A 5 -21.82 5.92 15.54
C SER A 5 -20.42 5.75 14.94
N PHE A 6 -20.25 4.79 14.02
CA PHE A 6 -18.96 4.59 13.34
C PHE A 6 -18.50 5.87 12.63
N VAL A 7 -19.43 6.58 11.99
CA VAL A 7 -19.17 7.84 11.30
C VAL A 7 -18.64 8.90 12.26
N GLU A 8 -19.23 9.03 13.45
CA GLU A 8 -18.75 9.98 14.47
C GLU A 8 -17.33 9.63 14.91
N ASP A 9 -17.04 8.35 15.18
CA ASP A 9 -15.68 7.92 15.54
C ASP A 9 -14.69 8.19 14.41
N THR A 10 -15.05 7.95 13.16
CA THR A 10 -14.19 8.25 12.00
C THR A 10 -13.91 9.75 11.88
N ILE A 11 -14.91 10.61 12.09
CA ILE A 11 -14.73 12.07 12.05
C ILE A 11 -13.79 12.51 13.18
N VAL A 12 -14.01 12.01 14.40
CA VAL A 12 -13.15 12.30 15.56
C VAL A 12 -11.73 11.85 15.27
N TYR A 13 -11.56 10.62 14.79
CA TYR A 13 -10.27 10.03 14.45
C TYR A 13 -9.52 10.88 13.41
N ALA A 14 -10.18 11.22 12.30
CA ALA A 14 -9.59 12.05 11.25
C ALA A 14 -9.25 13.47 11.74
N SER A 15 -10.07 14.02 12.64
CA SER A 15 -9.83 15.37 13.18
C SER A 15 -8.54 15.48 14.00
N ARG A 16 -8.01 14.36 14.53
CA ARG A 16 -6.73 14.29 15.25
C ARG A 16 -5.54 14.69 14.39
N VAL A 17 -5.68 14.77 13.06
CA VAL A 17 -4.64 15.35 12.19
C VAL A 17 -4.25 16.78 12.61
N ARG A 18 -5.15 17.50 13.30
CA ARG A 18 -4.89 18.83 13.86
C ARG A 18 -3.90 18.82 15.03
N GLU A 19 -3.64 17.65 15.62
CA GLU A 19 -2.69 17.45 16.71
C GLU A 19 -1.27 17.16 16.20
N PHE A 20 -1.07 17.09 14.88
CA PHE A 20 0.24 16.84 14.29
C PHE A 20 1.22 17.96 14.61
N SER A 21 2.42 17.56 15.06
CA SER A 21 3.58 18.44 15.04
C SER A 21 4.10 18.64 13.62
N THR A 22 5.04 19.57 13.43
CA THR A 22 5.74 19.74 12.15
C THR A 22 6.43 18.44 11.70
N GLU A 23 7.04 17.70 12.62
CA GLU A 23 7.68 16.41 12.32
C GLU A 23 6.66 15.37 11.88
N ASP A 24 5.49 15.32 12.53
CA ASP A 24 4.39 14.44 12.12
C ASP A 24 3.91 14.76 10.70
N TRP A 25 3.77 16.04 10.36
CA TRP A 25 3.42 16.46 9.00
C TRP A 25 4.47 16.07 7.97
N ILE A 26 5.76 16.23 8.27
CA ILE A 26 6.84 15.85 7.34
C ILE A 26 6.77 14.35 7.07
N VAL A 27 6.71 13.53 8.11
CA VAL A 27 6.62 12.07 7.94
C VAL A 27 5.34 11.69 7.20
N TYR A 28 4.20 12.25 7.59
CA TYR A 28 2.92 11.97 6.94
C TYR A 28 2.95 12.31 5.45
N VAL A 29 3.41 13.50 5.06
CA VAL A 29 3.46 13.92 3.66
C VAL A 29 4.44 13.08 2.85
N LEU A 30 5.62 12.78 3.38
CA LEU A 30 6.59 11.92 2.67
C LEU A 30 6.06 10.51 2.49
N TRP A 31 5.43 9.95 3.52
CA TRP A 31 4.99 8.56 3.52
C TRP A 31 3.71 8.35 2.73
N ILE A 32 2.68 9.16 2.99
CA ILE A 32 1.43 9.11 2.23
C ILE A 32 1.66 9.59 0.80
N GLY A 33 2.53 10.59 0.60
CA GLY A 33 2.96 11.03 -0.72
C GLY A 33 3.65 9.95 -1.53
N LEU A 34 4.51 9.12 -0.91
CA LEU A 34 5.12 7.96 -1.57
C LEU A 34 4.05 6.95 -2.03
N MET A 35 3.07 6.64 -1.17
CA MET A 35 2.00 5.68 -1.48
C MET A 35 1.06 6.17 -2.59
N TYR A 36 0.69 7.45 -2.58
CA TYR A 36 -0.07 8.04 -3.70
C TYR A 36 0.79 8.25 -4.93
N GLY A 37 2.10 8.47 -4.79
CA GLY A 37 3.04 8.48 -5.90
C GLY A 37 3.03 7.16 -6.67
N LEU A 38 3.04 6.02 -5.96
CA LEU A 38 2.86 4.71 -6.57
C LEU A 38 1.52 4.61 -7.30
N PHE A 39 0.42 5.06 -6.68
CA PHE A 39 -0.91 5.05 -7.30
C PHE A 39 -0.92 5.83 -8.62
N PHE A 40 -0.42 7.06 -8.62
CA PHE A 40 -0.40 7.90 -9.82
C PHE A 40 0.58 7.38 -10.88
N ALA A 41 1.72 6.81 -10.48
CA ALA A 41 2.66 6.23 -11.42
C ALA A 41 2.05 5.03 -12.17
N VAL A 42 1.47 4.07 -11.44
CA VAL A 42 0.86 2.87 -12.04
C VAL A 42 -0.39 3.24 -12.85
N THR A 43 -1.28 4.06 -12.27
CA THR A 43 -2.50 4.51 -12.96
C THR A 43 -2.15 5.30 -14.21
N GLY A 44 -1.19 6.23 -14.11
CA GLY A 44 -0.73 7.03 -15.22
C GLY A 44 -0.15 6.17 -16.35
N PHE A 45 0.70 5.20 -16.03
CA PHE A 45 1.25 4.27 -17.02
C PHE A 45 0.14 3.50 -17.76
N LEU A 46 -0.81 2.92 -17.03
CA LEU A 46 -1.92 2.16 -17.62
C LEU A 46 -2.84 3.04 -18.46
N LEU A 47 -3.18 4.25 -17.97
CA LEU A 47 -4.00 5.19 -18.72
C LEU A 47 -3.30 5.65 -20.01
N VAL A 48 -2.01 5.97 -19.95
CA VAL A 48 -1.21 6.35 -21.12
C VAL A 48 -1.21 5.24 -22.17
N GLY A 49 -1.00 3.99 -21.76
CA GLY A 49 -1.09 2.82 -22.66
C GLY A 49 -2.50 2.67 -23.24
N HIS A 50 -3.54 2.74 -22.39
CA HIS A 50 -4.93 2.60 -22.79
C HIS A 50 -5.35 3.65 -23.82
N TYR A 51 -5.04 4.93 -23.58
CA TYR A 51 -5.31 6.03 -24.52
C TYR A 51 -4.46 5.94 -25.80
N SER A 52 -3.35 5.22 -25.77
CA SER A 52 -2.52 4.87 -26.94
C SER A 52 -3.01 3.59 -27.65
N GLY A 53 -4.17 3.06 -27.26
CA GLY A 53 -4.80 1.87 -27.85
C GLY A 53 -4.16 0.54 -27.45
N VAL A 54 -3.40 0.48 -26.35
CA VAL A 54 -2.93 -0.79 -25.75
C VAL A 54 -4.09 -1.45 -25.02
N ILE A 55 -4.26 -2.75 -25.24
CA ILE A 55 -5.31 -3.55 -24.59
C ILE A 55 -4.69 -4.31 -23.42
N PHE A 56 -4.90 -3.80 -22.22
CA PHE A 56 -4.52 -4.51 -21.00
C PHE A 56 -5.58 -5.56 -20.64
N PRO A 57 -5.17 -6.73 -20.12
CA PRO A 57 -6.10 -7.64 -19.45
C PRO A 57 -6.86 -6.91 -18.33
N SER A 58 -8.15 -7.19 -18.19
CA SER A 58 -9.04 -6.43 -17.27
C SER A 58 -8.57 -6.49 -15.80
N TYR A 59 -7.98 -7.60 -15.37
CA TYR A 59 -7.48 -7.76 -14.01
C TYR A 59 -6.31 -6.82 -13.68
N VAL A 60 -5.58 -6.28 -14.67
CA VAL A 60 -4.44 -5.37 -14.43
C VAL A 60 -4.92 -4.07 -13.76
N TRP A 61 -6.15 -3.65 -14.01
CA TRP A 61 -6.77 -2.48 -13.35
C TRP A 61 -7.00 -2.70 -11.84
N ASN A 62 -6.95 -3.93 -11.36
CA ASN A 62 -6.96 -4.19 -9.91
C ASN A 62 -5.68 -3.69 -9.24
N VAL A 63 -4.55 -3.56 -9.96
CA VAL A 63 -3.31 -3.02 -9.38
C VAL A 63 -3.54 -1.59 -8.84
N PRO A 64 -3.92 -0.59 -9.66
CA PRO A 64 -4.16 0.76 -9.14
C PRO A 64 -5.35 0.82 -8.15
N ILE A 65 -6.38 -0.02 -8.30
CA ILE A 65 -7.48 -0.09 -7.32
C ILE A 65 -6.95 -0.54 -5.95
N GLY A 66 -6.15 -1.61 -5.92
CA GLY A 66 -5.52 -2.12 -4.71
C GLY A 66 -4.61 -1.08 -4.06
N VAL A 67 -3.78 -0.40 -4.87
CA VAL A 67 -2.94 0.71 -4.38
C VAL A 67 -3.80 1.82 -3.78
N PHE A 68 -4.89 2.23 -4.44
CA PHE A 68 -5.75 3.30 -3.92
C PHE A 68 -6.38 2.95 -2.57
N ILE A 69 -6.94 1.74 -2.45
CA ILE A 69 -7.51 1.23 -1.20
C ILE A 69 -6.44 1.22 -0.10
N PHE A 70 -5.27 0.64 -0.40
CA PHE A 70 -4.14 0.55 0.51
C PHE A 70 -3.64 1.93 0.97
N SER A 71 -3.34 2.84 0.04
CA SER A 71 -2.83 4.17 0.31
C SER A 71 -3.80 5.02 1.12
N THR A 72 -5.11 4.91 0.83
CA THR A 72 -6.14 5.63 1.58
C THR A 72 -6.25 5.09 3.00
N ALA A 73 -6.22 3.77 3.17
CA ALA A 73 -6.30 3.14 4.48
C ALA A 73 -5.07 3.44 5.35
N ILE A 74 -3.85 3.40 4.78
CA ILE A 74 -2.62 3.84 5.46
C ILE A 74 -2.70 5.32 5.83
N ALA A 75 -3.24 6.17 4.97
CA ALA A 75 -3.40 7.60 5.28
C ALA A 75 -4.25 7.80 6.53
N PHE A 76 -5.36 7.07 6.67
CA PHE A 76 -6.14 7.09 7.90
C PHE A 76 -5.35 6.51 9.07
N ASP A 77 -4.87 5.27 8.97
CA ASP A 77 -4.13 4.60 10.05
C ASP A 77 -2.99 5.46 10.63
N THR A 78 -2.20 6.09 9.75
CA THR A 78 -1.07 6.94 10.13
C THR A 78 -1.50 8.09 11.04
N ILE A 79 -2.72 8.62 10.94
CA ILE A 79 -3.22 9.65 11.87
C ILE A 79 -3.17 9.15 13.33
N GLY A 80 -3.62 7.92 13.58
CA GLY A 80 -3.56 7.32 14.92
C GLY A 80 -2.14 7.05 15.38
N HIS A 81 -1.30 6.52 14.49
CA HIS A 81 0.13 6.27 14.75
C HIS A 81 0.91 7.53 15.13
N ARG A 82 0.53 8.69 14.56
CA ARG A 82 1.15 9.98 14.89
C ARG A 82 0.46 10.74 16.02
N THR A 83 -0.58 10.19 16.63
CA THR A 83 -1.31 10.86 17.72
C THR A 83 -1.44 9.95 18.94
N VAL A 84 -2.47 9.10 18.97
CA VAL A 84 -2.87 8.31 20.13
C VAL A 84 -2.04 7.05 20.37
N TYR A 85 -1.37 6.51 19.35
CA TYR A 85 -0.71 5.19 19.44
C TYR A 85 0.82 5.26 19.60
N LYS A 86 1.41 6.46 19.58
CA LYS A 86 2.87 6.69 19.60
C LYS A 86 3.62 5.86 20.66
N GLU A 87 3.13 5.85 21.89
CA GLU A 87 3.81 5.16 23.01
C GLU A 87 3.58 3.65 23.03
N PHE A 88 2.49 3.17 22.42
CA PHE A 88 2.25 1.72 22.27
C PHE A 88 3.12 1.12 21.18
N LEU A 89 3.30 1.83 20.06
CA LEU A 89 4.11 1.39 18.92
C LEU A 89 5.57 1.10 19.29
N LYS A 90 6.14 1.88 20.20
CA LYS A 90 7.51 1.71 20.72
C LYS A 90 7.75 0.37 21.43
N LYS A 91 6.70 -0.39 21.73
CA LYS A 91 6.79 -1.70 22.43
C LYS A 91 7.07 -2.89 21.50
N GLY A 92 7.36 -2.65 20.23
CA GLY A 92 7.83 -3.67 19.28
C GLY A 92 7.08 -3.70 17.95
N GLU A 93 5.87 -3.14 17.89
CA GLU A 93 5.07 -3.00 16.65
C GLU A 93 5.84 -2.20 15.59
N GLU A 94 6.60 -1.19 16.01
CA GLU A 94 7.43 -0.37 15.11
C GLU A 94 8.45 -1.20 14.29
N LEU A 95 9.07 -2.23 14.85
CA LEU A 95 10.00 -3.07 14.10
C LEU A 95 9.27 -3.90 13.04
N VAL A 96 8.10 -4.47 13.40
CA VAL A 96 7.27 -5.24 12.47
C VAL A 96 6.83 -4.35 11.32
N HIS A 97 6.37 -3.12 11.59
CA HIS A 97 6.04 -2.13 10.57
C HIS A 97 7.18 -1.90 9.60
N HIS A 98 8.39 -1.63 10.10
CA HIS A 98 9.55 -1.38 9.25
C HIS A 98 9.91 -2.58 8.35
N ILE A 99 9.80 -3.80 8.86
CA ILE A 99 10.05 -5.01 8.06
C ILE A 99 8.95 -5.19 7.00
N THR A 100 7.67 -5.03 7.35
CA THR A 100 6.55 -5.10 6.41
C THR A 100 6.70 -4.07 5.30
N ILE A 101 7.05 -2.83 5.66
CA ILE A 101 7.33 -1.73 4.74
C ILE A 101 8.47 -2.09 3.79
N PHE A 102 9.60 -2.53 4.34
CA PHE A 102 10.77 -2.88 3.54
C PHE A 102 10.45 -4.01 2.55
N ALA A 103 9.74 -5.04 3.02
CA ALA A 103 9.31 -6.15 2.20
C ALA A 103 8.35 -5.70 1.08
N GLY A 104 7.35 -4.90 1.44
CA GLY A 104 6.36 -4.35 0.50
C GLY A 104 7.01 -3.49 -0.59
N ILE A 105 7.79 -2.48 -0.22
CA ILE A 105 8.47 -1.59 -1.18
C ILE A 105 9.44 -2.39 -2.06
N THR A 106 10.23 -3.27 -1.47
CA THR A 106 11.20 -4.05 -2.24
C THR A 106 10.49 -4.99 -3.22
N SER A 107 9.35 -5.59 -2.83
CA SER A 107 8.56 -6.46 -3.72
C SER A 107 8.04 -5.70 -4.95
N THR A 108 7.56 -4.46 -4.79
CA THR A 108 7.06 -3.65 -5.91
C THR A 108 8.19 -3.17 -6.82
N LEU A 109 9.33 -2.76 -6.25
CA LEU A 109 10.53 -2.42 -7.02
C LEU A 109 11.04 -3.63 -7.82
N LEU A 110 11.12 -4.80 -7.20
CA LEU A 110 11.54 -6.02 -7.87
C LEU A 110 10.55 -6.44 -8.97
N LEU A 111 9.25 -6.27 -8.76
CA LEU A 111 8.25 -6.49 -9.82
C LEU A 111 8.53 -5.59 -11.03
N CYS A 112 8.81 -4.30 -10.83
CA CYS A 112 9.16 -3.39 -11.93
C CYS A 112 10.44 -3.83 -12.65
N VAL A 113 11.51 -4.12 -11.91
CA VAL A 113 12.82 -4.51 -12.50
C VAL A 113 12.75 -5.89 -13.15
N ALA A 114 11.87 -6.78 -12.69
CA ALA A 114 11.65 -8.09 -13.27
C ALA A 114 11.10 -8.05 -14.70
N TYR A 115 10.62 -6.88 -15.19
CA TYR A 115 10.35 -6.70 -16.62
C TYR A 115 11.60 -6.96 -17.48
N HIS A 116 12.78 -6.51 -17.04
CA HIS A 116 14.03 -6.70 -17.77
C HIS A 116 14.75 -8.02 -17.41
N PHE A 117 14.64 -8.45 -16.16
CA PHE A 117 15.33 -9.65 -15.67
C PHE A 117 14.35 -10.70 -15.11
N PRO A 118 13.38 -11.17 -15.91
CA PRO A 118 12.24 -11.95 -15.40
C PRO A 118 12.66 -13.27 -14.78
N LEU A 119 13.62 -13.98 -15.38
CA LEU A 119 14.08 -15.28 -14.86
C LEU A 119 14.85 -15.15 -13.55
N PHE A 120 15.76 -14.18 -13.47
CA PHE A 120 16.62 -13.99 -12.31
C PHE A 120 15.83 -13.46 -11.10
N LEU A 121 14.94 -12.49 -11.32
CA LEU A 121 14.22 -11.82 -10.24
C LEU A 121 12.96 -12.54 -9.80
N ARG A 122 12.45 -13.54 -10.53
CA ARG A 122 11.24 -14.28 -10.19
C ARG A 122 11.22 -14.77 -8.74
N ILE A 123 12.28 -15.44 -8.30
CA ILE A 123 12.37 -16.03 -6.95
C ILE A 123 12.55 -14.93 -5.88
N PRO A 124 13.52 -14.00 -6.00
CA PRO A 124 13.62 -12.87 -5.07
C PRO A 124 12.32 -12.09 -4.90
N THR A 125 11.61 -11.80 -6.00
CA THR A 125 10.31 -11.12 -5.97
C THR A 125 9.29 -11.91 -5.17
N LEU A 126 9.14 -13.23 -5.44
CA LEU A 126 8.23 -14.09 -4.69
C LEU A 126 8.54 -14.13 -3.20
N VAL A 127 9.81 -14.20 -2.83
CA VAL A 127 10.22 -14.18 -1.41
C VAL A 127 9.79 -12.87 -0.77
N MET A 128 10.03 -11.72 -1.41
CA MET A 128 9.64 -10.42 -0.85
C MET A 128 8.13 -10.24 -0.77
N ILE A 129 7.36 -10.74 -1.75
CA ILE A 129 5.88 -10.79 -1.69
C ILE A 129 5.42 -11.68 -0.53
N GLY A 130 6.00 -12.88 -0.39
CA GLY A 130 5.66 -13.79 0.69
C GLY A 130 5.95 -13.18 2.06
N LEU A 131 7.10 -12.52 2.22
CA LEU A 131 7.47 -11.82 3.44
C LEU A 131 6.56 -10.62 3.71
N SER A 132 6.19 -9.83 2.69
CA SER A 132 5.30 -8.68 2.89
C SER A 132 3.93 -9.13 3.39
N ILE A 133 3.38 -10.23 2.85
CA ILE A 133 2.13 -10.81 3.30
C ILE A 133 2.28 -11.40 4.71
N PHE A 134 3.32 -12.19 4.96
CA PHE A 134 3.56 -12.81 6.26
C PHE A 134 3.66 -11.76 7.37
N TYR A 135 4.49 -10.73 7.19
CA TYR A 135 4.64 -9.67 8.19
C TYR A 135 3.39 -8.79 8.28
N SER A 136 2.59 -8.63 7.22
CA SER A 136 1.26 -7.99 7.32
C SER A 136 0.30 -8.79 8.22
N VAL A 137 0.37 -10.13 8.21
CA VAL A 137 -0.44 -10.97 9.10
C VAL A 137 0.04 -10.88 10.55
N VAL A 138 1.35 -10.85 10.77
CA VAL A 138 1.93 -10.63 12.10
C VAL A 138 1.50 -9.28 12.64
N ASP A 139 1.58 -8.25 11.80
CA ASP A 139 1.14 -6.89 12.10
C ASP A 139 -0.34 -6.86 12.50
N GLU A 140 -1.22 -7.39 11.65
CA GLU A 140 -2.66 -7.50 11.91
C GLU A 140 -2.96 -8.16 13.26
N ALA A 141 -2.23 -9.23 13.61
CA ALA A 141 -2.40 -9.89 14.90
C ALA A 141 -2.05 -8.98 16.10
N LEU A 142 -1.03 -8.12 15.97
CA LEU A 142 -0.68 -7.13 17.00
C LEU A 142 -1.76 -6.06 17.14
N HIS A 143 -2.32 -5.59 16.02
CA HIS A 143 -3.45 -4.64 16.02
C HIS A 143 -4.69 -5.23 16.69
N TRP A 144 -5.05 -6.48 16.37
CA TRP A 144 -6.14 -7.17 17.07
C TRP A 144 -5.87 -7.34 18.56
N TYR A 145 -4.65 -7.69 18.94
CA TYR A 145 -4.26 -7.78 20.34
C TYR A 145 -4.41 -6.43 21.06
N ARG A 146 -3.98 -5.34 20.43
CA ARG A 146 -4.11 -3.96 20.94
C ARG A 146 -5.57 -3.56 21.09
N TYR A 147 -6.41 -3.88 20.11
CA TYR A 147 -7.85 -3.63 20.12
C TYR A 147 -8.56 -4.39 21.23
N LEU A 148 -8.30 -5.70 21.37
CA LEU A 148 -8.86 -6.53 22.43
C LEU A 148 -8.39 -6.09 23.83
N SER A 149 -7.19 -5.52 23.92
CA SER A 149 -6.65 -4.91 25.14
C SER A 149 -7.20 -3.50 25.43
N LYS A 150 -8.15 -3.00 24.62
CA LYS A 150 -8.76 -1.65 24.73
C LYS A 150 -7.76 -0.51 24.57
N ALA A 151 -6.66 -0.75 23.86
CA ALA A 151 -5.62 0.23 23.56
C ALA A 151 -5.65 0.72 22.09
N SER A 152 -6.72 0.39 21.36
CA SER A 152 -6.99 0.76 19.97
C SER A 152 -8.49 0.92 19.78
N ASP A 153 -8.90 1.60 18.71
CA ASP A 153 -10.29 1.80 18.34
C ASP A 153 -10.70 1.08 17.05
N ARG A 154 -12.02 1.04 16.79
CA ARG A 154 -12.56 0.34 15.63
C ARG A 154 -12.17 0.99 14.30
N VAL A 155 -11.82 2.27 14.27
CA VAL A 155 -11.46 2.97 13.03
C VAL A 155 -10.12 2.44 12.55
N GLU A 156 -9.16 2.29 13.46
CA GLU A 156 -7.87 1.64 13.19
C GLU A 156 -8.06 0.23 12.63
N MET A 157 -8.90 -0.61 13.26
CA MET A 157 -9.13 -1.98 12.78
C MET A 157 -9.73 -2.04 11.37
N TRP A 158 -10.62 -1.09 11.03
CA TRP A 158 -11.14 -0.99 9.67
C TRP A 158 -10.08 -0.50 8.69
N SER A 159 -9.22 0.45 9.08
CA SER A 159 -8.06 0.84 8.27
C SER A 159 -7.18 -0.38 7.98
N HIS A 160 -6.81 -1.15 9.00
CA HIS A 160 -5.99 -2.36 8.87
C HIS A 160 -6.59 -3.42 7.95
N PHE A 161 -7.90 -3.67 8.09
CA PHE A 161 -8.62 -4.53 7.15
C PHE A 161 -8.46 -4.05 5.69
N PHE A 162 -8.63 -2.75 5.41
CA PHE A 162 -8.49 -2.21 4.06
C PHE A 162 -7.03 -2.14 3.59
N ILE A 163 -6.07 -1.94 4.49
CA ILE A 163 -4.63 -2.08 4.19
C ILE A 163 -4.37 -3.49 3.67
N PHE A 164 -4.82 -4.51 4.39
CA PHE A 164 -4.59 -5.90 4.00
C PHE A 164 -5.30 -6.26 2.68
N VAL A 165 -6.56 -5.87 2.53
CA VAL A 165 -7.33 -6.07 1.28
C VAL A 165 -6.67 -5.38 0.09
N GLY A 166 -6.32 -4.10 0.22
CA GLY A 166 -5.69 -3.32 -0.84
C GLY A 166 -4.33 -3.91 -1.25
N HIS A 167 -3.51 -4.30 -0.27
CA HIS A 167 -2.22 -4.95 -0.50
C HIS A 167 -2.38 -6.27 -1.27
N LEU A 168 -3.30 -7.14 -0.87
CA LEU A 168 -3.53 -8.42 -1.54
C LEU A 168 -4.06 -8.24 -2.97
N ILE A 169 -5.06 -7.37 -3.17
CA ILE A 169 -5.58 -7.06 -4.51
C ILE A 169 -4.46 -6.56 -5.41
N MET A 170 -3.65 -5.62 -4.92
CA MET A 170 -2.52 -5.07 -5.65
C MET A 170 -1.50 -6.15 -6.00
N ILE A 171 -0.96 -6.86 -5.01
CA ILE A 171 0.22 -7.70 -5.20
C ILE A 171 -0.09 -8.98 -5.98
N VAL A 172 -1.27 -9.57 -5.80
CA VAL A 172 -1.70 -10.76 -6.54
C VAL A 172 -1.94 -10.40 -8.00
N SER A 173 -2.59 -9.27 -8.27
CA SER A 173 -2.85 -8.82 -9.64
C SER A 173 -1.54 -8.45 -10.36
N TRP A 174 -0.62 -7.79 -9.66
CA TRP A 174 0.68 -7.42 -10.22
C TRP A 174 1.56 -8.65 -10.47
N TRP A 175 1.60 -9.59 -9.52
CA TRP A 175 2.29 -10.86 -9.70
C TRP A 175 1.74 -11.63 -10.91
N LYS A 176 0.41 -11.67 -11.07
CA LYS A 176 -0.22 -12.32 -12.23
C LYS A 176 0.16 -11.63 -13.54
N TRP A 177 0.19 -10.30 -13.55
CA TRP A 177 0.61 -9.53 -14.71
C TRP A 177 2.07 -9.82 -15.10
N PHE A 178 2.96 -9.91 -14.11
CA PHE A 178 4.34 -10.33 -14.30
C PHE A 178 4.44 -11.77 -14.83
N ASP A 179 3.71 -12.72 -14.26
CA ASP A 179 3.72 -14.13 -14.66
C ASP A 179 3.24 -14.34 -16.10
N GLU A 180 2.33 -13.48 -16.59
CA GLU A 180 1.89 -13.44 -17.99
C GLU A 180 2.84 -12.67 -18.92
N GLY A 181 4.00 -12.26 -18.43
CA GLY A 181 5.00 -11.55 -19.24
C GLY A 181 4.70 -10.07 -19.44
N TYR A 182 3.97 -9.44 -18.52
CA TYR A 182 3.66 -8.02 -18.53
C TYR A 182 2.96 -7.54 -19.83
N ILE A 183 1.88 -8.22 -20.20
CA ILE A 183 1.07 -7.90 -21.38
C ILE A 183 0.76 -6.40 -21.43
N GLY A 184 1.09 -5.75 -22.56
CA GLY A 184 0.86 -4.33 -22.82
C GLY A 184 1.96 -3.37 -22.35
N VAL A 185 2.93 -3.81 -21.53
CA VAL A 185 4.03 -2.92 -21.07
C VAL A 185 4.91 -2.49 -22.24
N ALA A 186 5.43 -3.43 -23.03
CA ALA A 186 6.30 -3.13 -24.18
C ALA A 186 5.61 -2.23 -25.21
N GLU A 187 4.33 -2.48 -25.49
CA GLU A 187 3.53 -1.66 -26.41
C GLU A 187 3.32 -0.24 -25.89
N THR A 188 3.11 -0.08 -24.58
CA THR A 188 2.95 1.23 -23.94
C THR A 188 4.22 2.06 -24.05
N LEU A 189 5.37 1.43 -23.79
CA LEU A 189 6.69 2.06 -23.91
C LEU A 189 6.99 2.45 -25.36
N ALA A 190 6.73 1.57 -26.33
CA ALA A 190 7.01 1.82 -27.74
C ALA A 190 6.15 2.94 -28.34
N LYS A 191 4.90 3.09 -27.88
CA LYS A 191 3.96 4.09 -28.40
C LYS A 191 4.10 5.48 -27.77
N ASN A 192 4.88 5.62 -26.70
CA ASN A 192 5.05 6.90 -26.00
C ASN A 192 6.50 7.38 -26.07
N THR A 193 6.75 8.39 -26.91
CA THR A 193 8.08 8.97 -27.16
C THR A 193 8.76 9.50 -25.90
N PHE A 194 7.98 9.92 -24.89
CA PHE A 194 8.51 10.34 -23.59
C PHE A 194 8.99 9.15 -22.73
N LEU A 195 8.34 8.00 -22.86
CA LEU A 195 8.67 6.78 -22.13
C LEU A 195 9.70 5.91 -22.87
N SER A 196 9.80 6.05 -24.20
CA SER A 196 10.73 5.28 -25.05
C SER A 196 12.19 5.74 -24.96
N LEU A 197 12.49 6.77 -24.17
CA LEU A 197 13.86 7.28 -23.95
C LEU A 197 14.60 6.53 -22.82
N TYR A 198 13.92 5.63 -22.12
CA TYR A 198 14.41 4.83 -21.00
C TYR A 198 14.12 3.34 -21.24
#